data_AF-A0AAD7TA07-F1
#
_entry.id   AF-A0AAD7TA07-F1
#
_cell.length_a   1.000
_cell.length_b   1.000
_cell.length_c   1.000
_cell.angle_alpha   90.00
_cell.angle_beta   90.00
_cell.angle_gamma   90.00
#
_symmetry.space_group_name_H-M   'P 1'
#
loop_
_entity.id
_entity.type
_entity.pdbx_description
1 polymer ?
#
loop_
_entity_poly.entity_id
_entity_poly.type
_entity_poly.pdbx_seq_one_letter_code
_entity_poly.pdbx_strand_id
1 'polypeptide(L)'
;MSPYTGALITQPRERARGVAFQPKDERKLPDISTAQADLEVRDRDAEQKGKSKIYADERRGAKYSDVDIGDTVLVKQEKTDKLTTPFNTTPHKVVGKAGSQVVVESPTSKIFKKHHMGKEIHQRS
;
A
#
# COMPACT_ATOMS: atom_id res chain seq x y z
N MET A 1 -60.63 35.79 -28.43
CA MET A 1 -59.91 36.08 -27.17
C MET A 1 -59.01 34.90 -26.87
N SER A 2 -57.71 35.03 -27.12
CA SER A 2 -56.68 34.25 -26.39
C SER A 2 -56.61 34.84 -24.95
N PRO A 3 -56.26 34.14 -23.85
CA PRO A 3 -55.14 33.18 -23.78
C PRO A 3 -55.26 32.04 -22.75
N TYR A 4 -54.58 30.91 -22.94
CA TYR A 4 -54.07 30.16 -21.80
C TYR A 4 -52.76 29.43 -22.12
N THR A 5 -51.81 29.74 -21.25
CA THR A 5 -50.44 29.31 -21.06
C THR A 5 -50.32 27.81 -20.75
N GLY A 6 -49.27 27.14 -21.23
CA GLY A 6 -48.98 25.76 -20.83
C GLY A 6 -47.61 25.24 -21.28
N ALA A 7 -46.59 25.56 -20.48
CA ALA A 7 -45.32 24.87 -20.25
C ALA A 7 -44.67 24.02 -21.37
N LEU A 8 -43.52 24.48 -21.87
CA LEU A 8 -42.50 23.63 -22.49
C LEU A 8 -41.99 22.62 -21.47
N ILE A 9 -42.33 21.35 -21.64
CA ILE A 9 -41.80 20.24 -20.83
C ILE A 9 -40.39 19.95 -21.34
N THR A 10 -39.39 20.51 -20.65
CA THR A 10 -37.99 20.10 -20.83
C THR A 10 -37.86 18.62 -20.51
N GLN A 11 -37.42 17.82 -21.48
CA GLN A 11 -37.13 16.40 -21.27
C GLN A 11 -36.04 16.27 -20.19
N PRO A 12 -36.25 15.49 -19.11
CA PRO A 12 -35.19 15.22 -18.17
C PRO A 12 -34.15 14.30 -18.83
N ARG A 13 -32.92 14.79 -18.97
CA ARG A 13 -31.76 13.97 -19.39
C ARG A 13 -31.66 12.75 -18.48
N GLU A 14 -31.64 11.56 -19.06
CA GLU A 14 -31.37 10.31 -18.36
C GLU A 14 -30.03 10.41 -17.63
N ARG A 15 -30.07 10.38 -16.29
CA ARG A 15 -28.87 10.19 -15.48
C ARG A 15 -28.40 8.76 -15.72
N ALA A 16 -27.20 8.61 -16.28
CA ALA A 16 -26.48 7.35 -16.33
C ALA A 16 -26.54 6.68 -14.95
N ARG A 17 -27.18 5.51 -14.87
CA ARG A 17 -27.22 4.73 -13.64
C ARG A 17 -25.82 4.15 -13.42
N GLY A 18 -25.12 4.68 -12.42
CA GLY A 18 -23.89 4.08 -11.94
C GLY A 18 -24.14 2.63 -11.54
N VAL A 19 -23.18 1.76 -11.83
CA VAL A 19 -23.24 0.33 -11.47
C VAL A 19 -23.13 0.23 -9.95
N ALA A 20 -24.27 0.16 -9.27
CA ALA A 20 -24.32 -0.07 -7.84
C ALA A 20 -24.04 -1.56 -7.56
N PHE A 21 -22.94 -1.83 -6.87
CA PHE A 21 -22.60 -3.16 -6.39
C PHE A 21 -23.61 -3.56 -5.31
N GLN A 22 -24.48 -4.52 -5.61
CA GLN A 22 -25.47 -4.98 -4.65
C GLN A 22 -24.82 -5.92 -3.62
N PRO A 23 -25.22 -5.85 -2.33
CA PRO A 23 -24.79 -6.80 -1.31
C PRO A 23 -25.19 -8.23 -1.72
N LYS A 24 -24.23 -9.16 -1.68
CA LYS A 24 -24.46 -10.58 -1.97
C LYS A 24 -25.19 -11.18 -0.76
N ASP A 25 -26.41 -11.68 -0.94
CA ASP A 25 -27.17 -12.35 0.13
C ASP A 25 -26.40 -13.59 0.63
N GLU A 26 -25.73 -13.47 1.78
CA GLU A 26 -24.86 -14.50 2.39
C GLU A 26 -25.61 -15.79 2.80
N ARG A 27 -26.95 -15.79 2.70
CA ARG A 27 -27.80 -16.96 3.00
C ARG A 27 -27.87 -17.99 1.87
N LYS A 28 -27.26 -17.71 0.71
CA LYS A 28 -27.15 -18.67 -0.40
C LYS A 28 -25.71 -19.14 -0.54
N LEU A 29 -25.53 -20.45 -0.47
CA LEU A 29 -24.24 -21.08 -0.80
C LEU A 29 -23.86 -20.70 -2.23
N PRO A 30 -22.62 -20.26 -2.49
CA PRO A 30 -22.18 -19.94 -3.83
C PRO A 30 -22.32 -21.18 -4.71
N ASP A 31 -22.85 -21.00 -5.91
CA ASP A 31 -22.84 -22.04 -6.92
C ASP A 31 -21.37 -22.35 -7.26
N ILE A 32 -21.03 -23.63 -7.39
CA ILE A 32 -19.68 -24.12 -7.69
C ILE A 32 -19.12 -23.46 -8.96
N SER A 33 -19.97 -23.14 -9.93
CA SER A 33 -19.60 -22.41 -11.15
C SER A 33 -19.13 -20.97 -10.85
N THR A 34 -19.81 -20.28 -9.93
CA THR A 34 -19.47 -18.92 -9.49
C THR A 34 -18.21 -18.91 -8.62
N ALA A 35 -17.99 -19.97 -7.84
CA ALA A 35 -16.76 -20.13 -7.07
C ALA A 35 -15.53 -20.30 -7.97
N GLN A 36 -15.66 -21.05 -9.07
CA GLN A 36 -14.59 -21.18 -10.07
C GLN A 36 -14.28 -19.85 -10.77
N ALA A 37 -15.30 -19.11 -11.18
CA ALA A 37 -15.11 -17.77 -11.75
C ALA A 37 -14.44 -16.81 -10.75
N ASP A 38 -14.80 -16.87 -9.46
CA ASP A 38 -14.19 -16.08 -8.40
C ASP A 38 -12.70 -16.45 -8.18
N LEU A 39 -12.33 -17.73 -8.34
CA LEU A 39 -10.93 -18.18 -8.27
C LEU A 39 -10.12 -17.67 -9.47
N GLU A 40 -10.63 -17.80 -10.70
CA GLU A 40 -9.92 -17.29 -11.88
C GLU A 40 -9.69 -15.77 -11.82
N VAL A 41 -10.66 -15.02 -11.27
CA VAL A 41 -10.52 -13.58 -11.05
C VAL A 41 -9.43 -13.28 -10.03
N ARG A 42 -9.33 -14.07 -8.95
CA ARG A 42 -8.27 -13.93 -7.95
C ARG A 42 -6.89 -14.23 -8.53
N ASP A 43 -6.78 -15.27 -9.35
CA ASP A 43 -5.52 -15.65 -9.99
C ASP A 43 -5.03 -14.54 -10.94
N ARG A 44 -5.93 -14.02 -11.80
CA ARG A 44 -5.59 -12.90 -12.69
C ARG A 44 -5.20 -11.63 -11.93
N ASP A 45 -5.91 -11.31 -10.85
CA ASP A 45 -5.57 -10.16 -10.00
C ASP A 45 -4.21 -10.36 -9.31
N ALA A 46 -3.92 -11.56 -8.80
CA ALA A 46 -2.66 -11.89 -8.17
C ALA A 46 -1.49 -11.77 -9.16
N GLU A 47 -1.64 -12.30 -10.37
CA GLU A 47 -0.67 -12.17 -11.44
C GLU A 47 -0.42 -10.72 -11.81
N GLN A 48 -1.48 -9.93 -11.99
CA GLN A 48 -1.35 -8.54 -12.42
C GLN A 48 -0.70 -7.68 -11.34
N LYS A 49 -1.04 -7.91 -10.07
CA LYS A 49 -0.35 -7.29 -8.92
C LYS A 49 1.14 -7.65 -8.88
N GLY A 50 1.48 -8.91 -9.16
CA GLY A 50 2.87 -9.36 -9.26
C GLY A 50 3.64 -8.61 -10.36
N LYS A 51 3.09 -8.59 -11.58
CA LYS A 51 3.68 -7.91 -12.75
C LYS A 51 3.87 -6.41 -12.51
N SER A 52 2.82 -5.73 -12.02
CA SER A 52 2.89 -4.29 -11.72
C SER A 52 3.92 -3.96 -10.63
N LYS A 53 4.06 -4.83 -9.63
CA LYS A 53 5.04 -4.66 -8.57
C LYS A 53 6.48 -4.78 -9.10
N ILE A 54 6.79 -5.85 -9.82
CA ILE A 54 8.13 -6.07 -10.40
C ILE A 54 8.51 -4.88 -11.28
N TYR A 55 7.61 -4.46 -12.17
CA TYR A 55 7.84 -3.30 -13.02
C TYR A 55 8.11 -2.03 -12.19
N ALA A 56 7.34 -1.76 -11.14
CA ALA A 56 7.54 -0.59 -10.30
C ALA A 56 8.88 -0.66 -9.53
N ASP A 57 9.27 -1.83 -9.06
CA ASP A 57 10.51 -2.06 -8.32
C ASP A 57 11.73 -1.88 -9.24
N GLU A 58 11.72 -2.47 -10.44
CA GLU A 58 12.76 -2.31 -11.46
C GLU A 58 12.90 -0.86 -11.93
N ARG A 59 11.78 -0.24 -12.32
CA ARG A 59 11.79 1.15 -12.85
C ARG A 59 12.27 2.16 -11.82
N ARG A 60 12.05 1.90 -10.54
CA ARG A 60 12.44 2.80 -9.46
C ARG A 60 13.74 2.36 -8.77
N GLY A 61 14.42 1.32 -9.26
CA GLY A 61 15.68 0.80 -8.73
C GLY A 61 15.59 0.37 -7.27
N ALA A 62 14.52 -0.35 -6.90
CA ALA A 62 14.41 -0.96 -5.57
C ALA A 62 15.58 -1.92 -5.32
N LYS A 63 16.18 -1.84 -4.12
CA LYS A 63 17.31 -2.69 -3.72
C LYS A 63 17.01 -3.35 -2.39
N TYR A 64 17.55 -4.54 -2.19
CA TYR A 64 17.55 -5.18 -0.88
C TYR A 64 18.38 -4.34 0.09
N SER A 65 18.01 -4.39 1.36
CA SER A 65 18.79 -3.77 2.42
C SER A 65 19.78 -4.79 2.97
N ASP A 66 21.07 -4.54 2.78
CA ASP A 66 22.18 -5.38 3.27
C ASP A 66 22.45 -5.18 4.78
N VAL A 67 21.43 -4.77 5.53
CA VAL A 67 21.52 -4.57 6.99
C VAL A 67 21.20 -5.88 7.68
N ASP A 68 22.12 -6.39 8.48
CA ASP A 68 21.97 -7.63 9.24
C ASP A 68 21.97 -7.40 10.75
N ILE A 69 21.57 -8.44 11.49
CA ILE A 69 21.56 -8.41 12.96
C ILE A 69 23.01 -8.36 13.45
N GLY A 70 23.31 -7.43 14.36
CA GLY A 70 24.66 -7.18 14.86
C GLY A 70 25.38 -6.01 14.19
N ASP A 71 24.85 -5.48 13.08
CA ASP A 71 25.41 -4.29 12.44
C ASP A 71 25.27 -3.06 13.34
N THR A 72 26.25 -2.17 13.22
CA THR A 72 26.24 -0.87 13.89
C THR A 72 25.68 0.18 12.94
N VAL A 73 24.54 0.76 13.29
CA VAL A 73 23.81 1.72 12.45
C VAL A 73 23.62 3.05 13.17
N LEU A 74 23.60 4.14 12.39
CA LEU A 74 23.25 5.47 12.88
C LEU A 74 21.78 5.77 12.55
N VAL A 75 21.06 6.30 13.53
CA VAL A 75 19.65 6.64 13.38
C VAL A 75 19.52 8.08 12.86
N LYS A 76 18.67 8.30 11.86
CA LYS A 76 18.36 9.64 11.34
C LYS A 76 17.73 10.49 12.45
N GLN A 77 18.28 11.68 12.68
CA GLN A 77 17.74 12.63 13.65
C GLN A 77 16.68 13.53 13.01
N GLU A 78 15.82 14.12 13.85
CA GLU A 78 14.88 15.14 13.39
C GLU A 78 15.66 16.38 12.96
N LYS A 79 15.29 16.94 11.81
CA LYS A 79 16.00 18.09 11.23
C LYS A 79 15.59 19.35 11.97
N THR A 80 16.38 19.78 12.94
CA THR A 80 16.17 21.04 13.68
C THR A 80 16.73 22.23 12.92
N ASP A 81 17.94 22.10 12.37
CA ASP A 81 18.71 23.21 11.81
C ASP A 81 19.29 22.87 10.43
N LYS A 82 19.64 23.91 9.67
CA LYS A 82 20.25 23.74 8.32
C LYS A 82 21.67 23.21 8.38
N LEU A 83 22.37 23.42 9.50
CA LEU A 83 23.78 23.06 9.71
C LEU A 83 23.97 21.80 10.56
N THR A 84 22.92 21.20 11.11
CA THR A 84 23.03 19.97 11.89
C THR A 84 23.20 18.75 10.99
N THR A 85 23.94 17.75 11.48
CA THR A 85 24.14 16.50 10.75
C THR A 85 22.79 15.78 10.55
N PRO A 86 22.58 15.02 9.47
CA PRO A 86 21.32 14.30 9.29
C PRO A 86 21.15 13.08 10.20
N PHE A 87 22.23 12.56 10.77
CA PHE A 87 22.24 11.38 11.63
C PHE A 87 22.72 11.71 13.05
N ASN A 88 22.16 11.00 14.04
CA ASN A 88 22.66 11.03 15.41
C ASN A 88 24.06 10.38 15.44
N THR A 89 24.98 10.98 16.19
CA THR A 89 26.36 10.49 16.36
C THR A 89 26.45 9.22 17.22
N THR A 90 25.37 8.86 17.92
CA THR A 90 25.35 7.67 18.78
C THR A 90 25.22 6.41 17.91
N PRO A 91 26.21 5.49 17.93
CA PRO A 91 26.10 4.21 17.25
C PRO A 91 25.12 3.32 18.00
N HIS A 92 24.24 2.65 17.25
CA HIS A 92 23.28 1.71 17.79
C HIS A 92 23.43 0.33 17.15
N LYS A 93 23.08 -0.73 17.87
CA LYS A 93 23.17 -2.11 17.36
C LYS A 93 21.83 -2.60 16.85
N VAL A 94 21.81 -3.27 15.71
CA VAL A 94 20.60 -3.95 15.21
C VAL A 94 20.41 -5.25 15.99
N VAL A 95 19.26 -5.38 16.67
CA VAL A 95 18.88 -6.57 17.47
C VAL A 95 17.91 -7.46 16.69
N GLY A 96 17.18 -6.91 15.73
CA GLY A 96 16.27 -7.67 14.91
C GLY A 96 15.88 -6.96 13.63
N LYS A 97 15.52 -7.75 12.61
CA LYS A 97 15.02 -7.29 11.31
C LYS A 97 13.76 -8.08 10.97
N ALA A 98 12.69 -7.37 10.65
CA ALA A 98 11.42 -7.93 10.23
C ALA A 98 10.94 -7.17 8.99
N GLY A 99 11.20 -7.73 7.81
CA GLY A 99 10.93 -7.04 6.56
C GLY A 99 11.64 -5.68 6.47
N SER A 100 10.88 -4.60 6.27
CA SER A 100 11.38 -3.22 6.29
C SER A 100 11.55 -2.60 7.68
N GLN A 101 11.15 -3.31 8.73
CA GLN A 101 11.32 -2.89 10.09
C GLN A 101 12.67 -3.36 10.63
N VAL A 102 13.42 -2.42 11.20
CA VAL A 102 14.68 -2.67 11.89
C VAL A 102 14.50 -2.29 13.37
N VAL A 103 14.84 -3.23 14.25
CA VAL A 103 14.83 -3.07 15.70
C VAL A 103 16.27 -2.80 16.14
N VAL A 104 16.47 -1.67 16.78
CA VAL A 104 17.78 -1.11 17.09
C VAL A 104 17.86 -0.84 18.59
N GLU A 105 18.92 -1.31 19.23
CA GLU A 105 19.19 -1.08 20.65
C GLU A 105 20.29 -0.05 20.85
N SER A 106 20.05 0.83 21.82
CA SER A 106 20.96 1.88 22.24
C SER A 106 21.89 1.41 23.33
N PRO A 107 23.08 2.01 23.48
CA PRO A 107 23.93 1.76 24.65
C PRO A 107 23.24 2.07 25.99
N THR A 108 22.20 2.90 25.98
CA THR A 108 21.35 3.22 27.15
C THR A 108 20.15 2.26 27.32
N SER A 109 20.20 1.05 26.74
CA SER A 109 19.15 0.00 26.81
C SER A 109 17.78 0.41 26.25
N LYS A 110 17.72 1.45 25.42
CA LYS A 110 16.50 1.86 24.72
C LYS A 110 16.39 1.13 23.39
N ILE A 111 15.27 0.43 23.18
CA ILE A 111 14.94 -0.27 21.95
C ILE A 111 14.08 0.64 21.07
N PHE A 112 14.51 0.86 19.84
CA PHE A 112 13.81 1.65 18.84
C PHE A 112 13.41 0.79 17.65
N LYS A 113 12.19 0.99 17.16
CA LYS A 113 11.74 0.40 15.89
C LYS A 113 11.78 1.48 14.82
N LYS A 114 12.48 1.22 13.72
CA LYS A 114 12.57 2.14 12.59
C LYS A 114 12.18 1.40 11.32
N HIS A 115 11.36 2.03 10.50
CA HIS A 115 11.06 1.55 9.15
C HIS A 115 12.06 2.19 8.20
N HIS A 116 12.83 1.38 7.47
CA HIS A 116 13.63 1.93 6.40
C HIS A 116 12.71 2.33 5.24
N MET A 117 12.95 3.48 4.63
CA MET A 117 12.18 3.92 3.45
C MET A 117 12.69 3.33 2.12
N GLY A 118 13.60 2.35 2.20
CA GLY A 118 13.99 1.52 1.06
C GLY A 118 12.80 0.70 0.58
N LYS A 119 12.60 0.64 -0.74
CA LYS A 119 11.54 -0.18 -1.34
C LYS A 119 11.80 -1.64 -1.03
N GLU A 120 10.89 -2.23 -0.30
CA GLU A 120 10.99 -3.62 0.11
C GLU A 120 10.49 -4.51 -1.02
N ILE A 121 11.45 -5.15 -1.68
CA ILE A 121 11.19 -6.23 -2.63
C ILE A 121 10.71 -7.45 -1.85
N HIS A 122 9.39 -7.53 -1.64
CA HIS A 122 8.82 -8.71 -0.99
C HIS A 122 9.00 -9.91 -1.92
N GLN A 123 9.75 -10.92 -1.48
CA GLN A 123 9.68 -12.24 -2.11
C GLN A 123 8.37 -12.87 -1.66
N ARG A 124 7.43 -13.11 -2.60
CA ARG A 124 6.30 -14.00 -2.33
C ARG A 124 6.77 -15.39 -2.73
N SER A 125 6.84 -16.28 -1.73
CA SER A 125 6.97 -17.73 -1.96
C SER A 125 5.68 -18.31 -2.50
#